data_AF-A0A3D0SM37-F1
#
_entry.id   AF-A0A3D0SM37-F1
#
_cell.length_a   1.000
_cell.length_b   1.000
_cell.length_c   1.000
_cell.angle_alpha   90.00
_cell.angle_beta   90.00
_cell.angle_gamma   90.00
#
_symmetry.space_group_name_H-M   'P 1'
#
loop_
_entity.id
_entity.type
_entity.pdbx_description
1 polymer ?
#
loop_
_entity_poly.entity_id
_entity_poly.type
_entity_poly.pdbx_seq_one_letter_code
_entity_poly.pdbx_strand_id
1 'polypeptide(L)'
;AISDRREAELSKNGFLPLIHRKNSDFAAFIGAQSLQKPAEYDDPDATANANLSARLPYLFSTCRFAHYLKCIVRDKIGSFKERDDMQRWLQSWISNYVDGAPATSSEITKSKYPLAAAEVVVEEIEGNPGYYSAKFFLRPHYQLEGLTVSLRLVSKLPSAKGG
;
A
#
# COMPACT_ATOMS: atom_id res chain seq x y z
N ALA A 1 26.91 16.24 -0.35
CA ALA A 1 25.45 16.13 -0.49
C ALA A 1 25.15 15.01 -1.49
N ILE A 2 24.18 14.15 -1.19
CA ILE A 2 23.71 13.10 -2.10
C ILE A 2 22.92 13.78 -3.22
N SER A 3 23.24 13.50 -4.48
CA SER A 3 22.44 13.98 -5.62
C SER A 3 21.27 13.04 -5.89
N ASP A 4 20.24 13.53 -6.57
CA ASP A 4 19.02 12.74 -6.87
C ASP A 4 19.36 11.43 -7.60
N ARG A 5 20.34 11.43 -8.52
CA ARG A 5 20.81 10.19 -9.18
C ARG A 5 21.40 9.19 -8.19
N ARG A 6 22.24 9.65 -7.26
CA ARG A 6 22.85 8.79 -6.23
C ARG A 6 21.81 8.30 -5.23
N GLU A 7 20.81 9.12 -4.91
CA GLU A 7 19.70 8.66 -4.08
C GLU A 7 18.94 7.53 -4.76
N ALA A 8 18.55 7.69 -6.03
CA ALA A 8 17.84 6.66 -6.77
C ALA A 8 18.66 5.35 -6.87
N GLU A 9 19.98 5.44 -7.06
CA GLU A 9 20.89 4.28 -7.04
C GLU A 9 20.91 3.58 -5.66
N LEU A 10 20.94 4.35 -4.56
CA LEU A 10 20.91 3.81 -3.20
C LEU A 10 19.57 3.17 -2.87
N SER A 11 18.46 3.84 -3.20
CA SER A 11 17.10 3.34 -3.02
C SER A 11 16.87 2.06 -3.82
N LYS A 12 17.39 1.96 -5.05
CA LYS A 12 17.34 0.71 -5.86
C LYS A 12 18.11 -0.45 -5.23
N ASN A 13 19.12 -0.17 -4.42
CA ASN A 13 19.89 -1.15 -3.67
C ASN A 13 19.30 -1.42 -2.26
N GLY A 14 18.11 -0.91 -1.95
CA GLY A 14 17.42 -1.17 -0.68
C GLY A 14 17.94 -0.34 0.51
N PHE A 15 18.64 0.77 0.24
CA PHE A 15 19.06 1.71 1.29
C PHE A 15 18.01 2.79 1.54
N LEU A 16 18.06 3.38 2.74
CA LEU A 16 17.22 4.50 3.16
C LEU A 16 18.07 5.78 3.34
N PRO A 17 18.43 6.49 2.25
CA PRO A 17 19.33 7.63 2.33
C PRO A 17 18.63 8.87 2.93
N LEU A 18 19.27 9.48 3.94
CA LEU A 18 18.90 10.80 4.43
C LEU A 18 19.60 11.88 3.58
N ILE A 19 18.84 12.69 2.85
CA ILE A 19 19.38 13.73 1.97
C ILE A 19 19.30 15.09 2.65
N HIS A 20 20.43 15.77 2.71
CA HIS A 20 20.54 17.16 3.17
C HIS A 20 20.26 18.16 2.03
N ARG A 21 19.38 19.13 2.27
CA ARG A 21 19.07 20.22 1.35
C ARG A 21 20.20 21.25 1.34
N LYS A 22 20.77 21.51 0.16
CA LYS A 22 21.86 22.49 0.02
C LYS A 22 21.44 23.87 0.55
N ASN A 23 22.31 24.51 1.33
CA ASN A 23 22.11 25.83 1.94
C ASN A 23 20.94 25.92 2.94
N SER A 24 20.59 24.80 3.59
CA SER A 24 19.60 24.72 4.67
C SER A 24 20.08 23.67 5.65
N ASP A 25 19.62 23.73 6.89
CA ASP A 25 19.74 22.69 7.92
C ASP A 25 18.76 21.52 7.73
N PHE A 26 17.90 21.58 6.70
CA PHE A 26 16.88 20.59 6.44
C PHE A 26 17.43 19.31 5.80
N ALA A 27 16.92 18.16 6.24
CA ALA A 27 17.15 16.87 5.59
C ALA A 27 15.86 16.05 5.51
N ALA A 28 15.76 15.18 4.50
CA ALA A 28 14.57 14.36 4.27
C ALA A 28 14.92 12.98 3.72
N PHE A 29 14.02 12.02 3.96
CA PHE A 29 13.95 10.77 3.21
C PHE A 29 13.01 10.98 2.03
N ILE A 30 13.50 10.72 0.82
CA ILE A 30 12.70 10.89 -0.40
C ILE A 30 11.81 9.67 -0.63
N GLY A 31 12.35 8.47 -0.38
CA GLY A 31 11.62 7.22 -0.42
C GLY A 31 12.01 6.32 0.75
N ALA A 32 11.23 5.24 0.93
CA ALA A 32 11.46 4.27 1.99
C ALA A 32 11.39 2.82 1.47
N GLN A 33 12.49 2.41 0.82
CA GLN A 33 12.69 1.03 0.36
C GLN A 33 13.19 0.15 1.52
N SER A 34 12.77 -1.10 1.52
CA SER A 34 13.37 -2.14 2.37
C SER A 34 14.60 -2.76 1.69
N LEU A 35 15.29 -3.65 2.40
CA LEU A 35 16.42 -4.41 1.83
C LEU A 35 15.99 -5.48 0.81
N GLN A 36 14.70 -5.81 0.74
CA GLN A 36 14.18 -6.81 -0.18
C GLN A 36 14.31 -6.31 -1.62
N LYS A 37 14.97 -7.09 -2.47
CA LYS A 37 14.92 -6.88 -3.93
C LYS A 37 13.62 -7.48 -4.49
N PRO A 38 12.67 -6.67 -5.00
CA PRO A 38 11.44 -7.20 -5.57
C PRO A 38 11.73 -8.04 -6.82
N ALA A 39 11.05 -9.17 -6.96
CA ALA A 39 11.15 -10.02 -8.14
C ALA A 39 10.31 -9.44 -9.28
N GLU A 40 10.80 -9.63 -10.51
CA GLU A 40 10.06 -9.32 -11.73
C GLU A 40 9.31 -10.58 -12.18
N TYR A 41 8.05 -10.39 -12.55
CA TYR A 41 7.16 -11.46 -13.02
C TYR A 41 6.61 -11.09 -14.40
N ASP A 42 6.19 -12.10 -15.16
CA ASP A 42 5.54 -11.90 -16.47
C ASP A 42 4.22 -11.14 -16.35
N ASP A 43 3.48 -11.38 -15.26
CA ASP A 43 2.27 -10.64 -14.92
C ASP A 43 2.61 -9.25 -14.33
N PRO A 44 2.16 -8.15 -14.97
CA PRO A 44 2.37 -6.81 -14.45
C PRO A 44 1.80 -6.60 -13.05
N ASP A 45 0.67 -7.25 -12.72
CA ASP A 45 0.03 -7.11 -11.41
C ASP A 45 0.86 -7.80 -10.32
N ALA A 46 1.38 -9.01 -10.59
CA ALA A 46 2.33 -9.68 -9.71
C ALA A 46 3.60 -8.84 -9.48
N THR A 47 4.14 -8.21 -10.53
CA THR A 47 5.29 -7.30 -10.41
C THR A 47 4.95 -6.05 -9.58
N ALA A 48 3.77 -5.47 -9.76
CA ALA A 48 3.32 -4.34 -8.95
C ALA A 48 3.20 -4.72 -7.47
N ASN A 49 2.65 -5.89 -7.16
CA ASN A 49 2.54 -6.42 -5.80
C ASN A 49 3.91 -6.67 -5.15
N ALA A 50 4.87 -7.23 -5.90
CA ALA A 50 6.23 -7.42 -5.44
C ALA A 50 6.90 -6.08 -5.09
N ASN A 51 6.73 -5.06 -5.95
CA ASN A 51 7.26 -3.72 -5.69
C ASN A 51 6.62 -3.03 -4.48
N LEU A 52 5.31 -3.22 -4.25
CA LEU A 52 4.62 -2.68 -3.07
C LEU A 52 5.12 -3.34 -1.78
N SER A 53 5.30 -4.66 -1.78
CA SER A 53 5.76 -5.41 -0.60
C SER A 53 7.20 -5.10 -0.20
N ALA A 54 8.04 -4.61 -1.12
CA ALA A 54 9.40 -4.18 -0.83
C ALA A 54 9.50 -2.80 -0.14
N ARG A 55 8.39 -2.08 0.07
CA ARG A 55 8.40 -0.70 0.59
C ARG A 55 7.92 -0.63 2.03
N LEU A 56 8.71 0.03 2.88
CA LEU A 56 8.44 0.14 4.31
C LEU A 56 7.11 0.84 4.64
N PRO A 57 6.67 1.92 3.95
CA PRO A 57 5.41 2.58 4.28
C PRO A 57 4.21 1.63 4.21
N TYR A 58 4.14 0.79 3.18
CA TYR A 58 3.07 -0.18 3.01
C TYR A 58 3.21 -1.37 3.95
N LEU A 59 4.43 -1.85 4.19
CA LEU A 59 4.71 -2.90 5.18
C LEU A 59 4.29 -2.48 6.60
N PHE A 60 4.54 -1.24 7.01
CA PHE A 60 4.11 -0.78 8.32
C PHE A 60 2.58 -0.75 8.45
N SER A 61 1.87 -0.36 7.39
CA SER A 61 0.41 -0.46 7.35
C SER A 61 -0.06 -1.91 7.54
N THR A 62 0.48 -2.87 6.78
CA THR A 62 0.08 -4.28 6.89
C THR A 62 0.42 -4.88 8.25
N CYS A 63 1.60 -4.58 8.81
CA CYS A 63 2.00 -5.03 10.14
C CYS A 63 1.05 -4.51 11.22
N ARG A 64 0.59 -3.26 11.11
CA ARG A 64 -0.35 -2.70 12.09
C ARG A 64 -1.71 -3.39 12.03
N PHE A 65 -2.22 -3.71 10.84
CA PHE A 65 -3.43 -4.50 10.68
C PHE A 65 -3.26 -5.93 11.23
N ALA A 66 -2.10 -6.57 11.00
CA ALA A 66 -1.81 -7.88 11.57
C ALA A 66 -1.84 -7.86 13.11
N HIS A 67 -1.27 -6.81 13.74
CA HIS A 67 -1.35 -6.63 15.19
C HIS A 67 -2.80 -6.49 15.67
N TYR A 68 -3.62 -5.68 15.00
CA TYR A 68 -5.04 -5.55 15.35
C TYR A 68 -5.78 -6.87 15.20
N LEU A 69 -5.63 -7.55 14.06
CA LEU A 69 -6.27 -8.83 13.77
C LEU A 69 -5.93 -9.86 14.85
N LYS A 70 -4.66 -9.95 15.25
CA LYS A 70 -4.23 -10.89 16.30
C LYS A 70 -4.97 -10.64 17.62
N CYS A 71 -5.17 -9.39 18.00
CA CYS A 71 -5.89 -9.05 19.24
C CYS A 71 -7.40 -9.27 19.10
N ILE A 72 -8.05 -8.68 18.09
CA ILE A 72 -9.51 -8.72 17.98
C ILE A 72 -10.04 -10.13 17.68
N VAL A 73 -9.32 -10.92 16.89
CA VAL A 73 -9.73 -12.29 16.57
C VAL A 73 -9.54 -13.18 17.79
N ARG A 74 -8.43 -13.02 18.55
CA ARG A 74 -8.21 -13.76 19.79
C ARG A 74 -9.35 -13.53 20.78
N ASP A 75 -9.81 -12.30 20.94
CA ASP A 75 -10.89 -11.96 21.87
C ASP A 75 -12.26 -12.49 21.38
N LYS A 76 -12.37 -12.89 20.10
CA LYS A 76 -13.58 -13.51 19.52
C LYS A 76 -13.57 -15.04 19.52
N ILE A 77 -12.45 -15.69 19.85
CA ILE A 77 -12.39 -17.16 19.96
C ILE A 77 -13.37 -17.62 21.05
N GLY A 78 -14.20 -18.61 20.71
CA GLY A 78 -15.25 -19.13 21.61
C GLY A 78 -16.61 -18.45 21.48
N SER A 79 -16.73 -17.40 20.64
CA SER A 79 -18.05 -16.88 20.26
C SER A 79 -18.72 -17.75 19.19
N PHE A 80 -20.05 -17.87 19.25
CA PHE A 80 -20.83 -18.58 18.24
C PHE A 80 -20.88 -17.74 16.95
N LYS A 81 -20.03 -18.09 15.98
CA LYS A 81 -19.92 -17.41 14.69
C LYS A 81 -19.79 -18.42 13.56
N GLU A 82 -20.67 -18.31 12.59
CA GLU A 82 -20.57 -19.02 11.31
C GLU A 82 -19.67 -18.24 10.34
N ARG A 83 -19.28 -18.87 9.24
CA ARG A 83 -18.45 -18.27 8.18
C ARG A 83 -18.98 -16.91 7.72
N ASP A 84 -20.28 -16.82 7.48
CA ASP A 84 -20.95 -15.61 6.99
C ASP A 84 -20.91 -14.47 8.01
N ASP A 85 -20.96 -14.81 9.30
CA ASP A 85 -20.83 -13.83 10.37
C ASP A 85 -19.41 -13.30 10.46
N MET A 86 -18.41 -14.18 10.33
CA MET A 86 -17.00 -13.80 10.33
C MET A 86 -16.66 -12.92 9.14
N GLN A 87 -17.14 -13.28 7.94
CA GLN A 87 -17.01 -12.49 6.72
C GLN A 87 -17.55 -11.07 6.94
N ARG A 88 -18.81 -10.94 7.38
CA ARG A 88 -19.44 -9.62 7.61
C ARG A 88 -18.74 -8.81 8.68
N TRP A 89 -18.36 -9.46 9.78
CA TRP A 89 -17.70 -8.79 10.90
C TRP A 89 -16.31 -8.26 10.51
N LEU A 90 -15.48 -9.08 9.88
CA LEU A 90 -14.13 -8.69 9.45
C LEU A 90 -14.19 -7.64 8.34
N GLN A 91 -15.11 -7.78 7.38
CA GLN A 91 -15.32 -6.78 6.34
C GLN A 91 -15.79 -5.44 6.93
N SER A 92 -16.75 -5.45 7.86
CA SER A 92 -17.19 -4.23 8.53
C SER A 92 -16.09 -3.59 9.37
N TRP A 93 -15.25 -4.41 10.01
CA TRP A 93 -14.12 -3.91 10.80
C TRP A 93 -13.09 -3.20 9.91
N ILE A 94 -12.65 -3.82 8.81
CA ILE A 94 -11.62 -3.25 7.94
C ILE A 94 -12.13 -2.01 7.18
N SER A 95 -13.42 -1.95 6.84
CA SER A 95 -14.03 -0.78 6.17
C SER A 95 -13.91 0.51 6.97
N ASN A 96 -13.74 0.45 8.30
CA ASN A 96 -13.50 1.64 9.13
C ASN A 96 -12.15 2.32 8.85
N TYR A 97 -11.24 1.64 8.13
CA TYR A 97 -9.91 2.14 7.75
C TYR A 97 -9.79 2.44 6.26
N VAL A 98 -10.89 2.30 5.51
CA VAL A 98 -10.96 2.59 4.08
C VAL A 98 -11.49 4.01 3.86
N ASP A 99 -10.82 4.77 3.00
CA ASP A 99 -11.30 6.07 2.54
C ASP A 99 -12.51 5.88 1.60
N GLY A 100 -13.64 6.49 1.94
CA GLY A 100 -14.86 6.41 1.13
C GLY A 100 -14.79 7.17 -0.19
N ALA A 101 -13.88 8.14 -0.33
CA ALA A 101 -13.73 8.98 -1.53
C ALA A 101 -12.25 9.20 -1.92
N PRO A 102 -11.49 8.13 -2.21
CA PRO A 102 -10.03 8.18 -2.37
C PRO A 102 -9.55 9.09 -3.51
N ALA A 103 -10.41 9.36 -4.49
CA ALA A 103 -10.11 10.24 -5.62
C ALA A 103 -10.06 11.73 -5.22
N THR A 104 -10.86 12.16 -4.24
CA THR A 104 -11.05 13.58 -3.88
C THR A 104 -10.62 13.92 -2.47
N SER A 105 -10.35 12.92 -1.63
CA SER A 105 -9.93 13.12 -0.25
C SER A 105 -8.58 13.84 -0.12
N SER A 106 -8.47 14.66 0.92
CA SER A 106 -7.23 15.36 1.28
C SER A 106 -6.12 14.39 1.71
N GLU A 107 -4.85 14.83 1.66
CA GLU A 107 -3.71 14.04 2.16
C GLU A 107 -3.84 13.69 3.65
N ILE A 108 -4.41 14.60 4.45
CA ILE A 108 -4.67 14.36 5.88
C ILE A 108 -5.67 13.21 6.05
N THR A 109 -6.72 13.17 5.23
CA THR A 109 -7.71 12.09 5.25
C THR A 109 -7.08 10.76 4.85
N LYS A 110 -6.33 10.73 3.74
CA LYS A 110 -5.62 9.54 3.24
C LYS A 110 -4.57 9.02 4.22
N SER A 111 -4.01 9.89 5.05
CA SER A 111 -3.07 9.51 6.10
C SER A 111 -3.78 8.87 7.31
N LYS A 112 -5.02 9.26 7.60
CA LYS A 112 -5.86 8.67 8.67
C LYS A 112 -6.53 7.36 8.24
N TYR A 113 -6.91 7.27 6.97
CA TYR A 113 -7.51 6.10 6.34
C TYR A 113 -6.52 5.53 5.32
N PRO A 114 -5.60 4.64 5.72
CA PRO A 114 -4.47 4.24 4.88
C PRO A 114 -4.86 3.39 3.67
N LEU A 115 -6.10 2.90 3.60
CA LEU A 115 -6.58 2.01 2.55
C LEU A 115 -7.51 2.75 1.60
N ALA A 116 -7.26 2.62 0.30
CA ALA A 116 -8.17 3.05 -0.75
C ALA A 116 -9.30 2.03 -0.99
N ALA A 117 -9.03 0.73 -0.76
CA ALA A 117 -10.01 -0.34 -0.80
C ALA A 117 -9.55 -1.52 0.06
N ALA A 118 -10.50 -2.34 0.53
CA ALA A 118 -10.20 -3.57 1.24
C ALA A 118 -11.27 -4.63 0.97
N GLU A 119 -10.83 -5.88 0.81
CA GLU A 119 -11.70 -7.03 0.63
C GLU A 119 -11.24 -8.16 1.55
N VAL A 120 -12.19 -8.84 2.19
CA VAL A 120 -11.95 -10.00 3.03
C VAL A 120 -12.63 -11.20 2.38
N VAL A 121 -11.97 -12.35 2.38
CA VAL A 121 -12.54 -13.62 1.95
C VAL A 121 -12.35 -14.64 3.06
N VAL A 122 -13.45 -15.11 3.66
CA VAL A 122 -13.46 -16.14 4.69
C VAL A 122 -13.94 -17.48 4.12
N GLU A 123 -13.09 -18.49 4.27
CA GLU A 123 -13.31 -19.87 3.85
C GLU A 123 -13.34 -20.79 5.09
N GLU A 124 -14.22 -21.78 5.08
CA GLU A 124 -14.21 -22.86 6.07
C GLU A 124 -13.08 -23.83 5.79
N ILE A 125 -12.45 -24.34 6.85
CA ILE A 125 -11.44 -25.39 6.71
C ILE A 125 -12.15 -26.74 6.75
N GLU A 126 -12.18 -27.42 5.59
CA GLU A 126 -12.78 -28.74 5.47
C GLU A 126 -12.19 -29.72 6.49
N GLY A 127 -13.06 -30.49 7.15
CA GLY A 127 -12.67 -31.46 8.17
C GLY A 127 -12.38 -30.87 9.55
N ASN A 128 -12.47 -29.55 9.75
CA ASN A 128 -12.26 -28.93 11.06
C ASN A 128 -13.34 -27.88 11.41
N PRO A 129 -14.49 -28.31 11.97
CA PRO A 129 -15.59 -27.42 12.33
C PRO A 129 -15.16 -26.29 13.27
N GLY A 130 -15.57 -25.06 12.96
CA GLY A 130 -15.22 -23.87 13.75
C GLY A 130 -13.86 -23.25 13.41
N TYR A 131 -13.09 -23.85 12.50
CA TYR A 131 -11.88 -23.25 11.95
C TYR A 131 -12.13 -22.62 10.59
N TYR A 132 -11.67 -21.37 10.44
CA TYR A 132 -11.83 -20.59 9.22
C TYR A 132 -10.48 -20.02 8.79
N SER A 133 -10.27 -19.94 7.48
CA SER A 133 -9.17 -19.22 6.86
C SER A 133 -9.68 -17.87 6.34
N ALA A 134 -8.99 -16.78 6.66
CA ALA A 134 -9.35 -15.45 6.18
C ALA A 134 -8.22 -14.84 5.36
N LYS A 135 -8.52 -14.44 4.12
CA LYS A 135 -7.62 -13.73 3.21
C LYS A 135 -8.03 -12.26 3.18
N PHE A 136 -7.09 -11.35 3.46
CA PHE A 136 -7.31 -9.90 3.41
C PHE A 136 -6.57 -9.32 2.22
N PHE A 137 -7.29 -8.69 1.32
CA PHE A 137 -6.76 -7.91 0.20
C PHE A 137 -6.83 -6.44 0.57
N LEU A 138 -5.67 -5.82 0.77
CA LEU A 138 -5.55 -4.44 1.24
C LEU A 138 -4.93 -3.59 0.13
N ARG A 139 -5.69 -2.62 -0.41
CA ARG A 139 -5.20 -1.69 -1.43
C ARG A 139 -4.83 -0.36 -0.77
N PRO A 140 -3.55 0.00 -0.63
CA PRO A 140 -3.14 1.27 -0.05
C PRO A 140 -3.37 2.44 -1.02
N HIS A 141 -3.26 3.67 -0.52
CA HIS A 141 -3.10 4.84 -1.37
C HIS A 141 -1.69 4.85 -1.99
N TYR A 142 -1.59 5.00 -3.31
CA TYR A 142 -0.29 5.11 -3.97
C TYR A 142 0.37 6.45 -3.68
N GLN A 143 1.65 6.37 -3.28
CA GLN A 143 2.54 7.52 -3.17
C GLN A 143 3.24 7.79 -4.51
N LEU A 144 3.51 9.06 -4.80
CA LEU A 144 4.26 9.47 -5.97
C LEU A 144 5.74 9.13 -5.78
N GLU A 145 6.27 8.24 -6.62
CA GLU A 145 7.68 7.79 -6.53
C GLU A 145 8.56 8.41 -7.61
N GLY A 146 7.99 8.73 -8.76
CA GLY A 146 8.74 9.23 -9.90
C GLY A 146 7.81 9.69 -11.01
N LEU A 147 8.26 10.70 -11.74
CA LEU A 147 7.54 11.26 -12.88
C LEU A 147 8.53 11.54 -13.99
N THR A 148 8.35 10.88 -15.14
CA THR A 148 9.10 11.22 -16.36
C THR A 148 8.28 12.23 -17.16
N VAL A 149 8.79 13.46 -17.26
CA VAL A 149 8.13 14.52 -18.02
C VAL A 149 8.76 14.64 -19.41
N SER A 150 7.95 14.59 -20.46
CA SER A 150 8.38 14.91 -21.82
C SER A 150 7.68 16.19 -22.30
N LEU A 151 8.47 17.20 -22.67
CA LEU A 151 7.98 18.47 -23.18
C LEU A 151 8.07 18.47 -24.71
N ARG A 152 6.96 18.75 -25.38
CA ARG A 152 6.91 18.86 -26.85
C ARG A 152 6.37 20.23 -27.24
N LEU A 153 7.16 20.97 -28.01
CA LEU A 153 6.70 22.20 -28.63
C LEU A 153 5.80 21.83 -29.82
N VAL A 154 4.53 22.23 -29.77
CA VAL A 154 3.54 21.95 -30.82
C VAL A 154 2.80 23.23 -31.19
N SER A 155 2.57 23.44 -32.49
CA SER A 155 1.82 24.59 -32.99
C SER A 155 0.31 24.50 -32.72
N LYS A 156 -0.21 23.28 -32.55
CA LYS A 156 -1.60 23.00 -32.15
C LYS A 156 -1.61 21.77 -31.26
N LEU A 157 -2.29 21.86 -30.12
CA LEU A 157 -2.37 20.77 -29.14
C LEU A 157 -2.99 19.52 -29.80
N PRO A 158 -2.43 18.31 -29.57
CA PRO A 158 -2.97 17.06 -30.10
C PRO A 158 -4.45 16.85 -29.70
N SER A 159 -4.83 17.21 -28.49
CA SER A 159 -6.22 17.16 -27.99
C SER A 159 -7.18 18.05 -28.79
N ALA A 160 -6.68 19.14 -29.37
CA ALA A 160 -7.45 20.05 -30.22
C ALA A 160 -7.37 19.69 -31.72
N LYS A 161 -6.58 18.68 -32.10
CA LYS A 161 -6.43 18.23 -33.50
C LYS A 161 -7.47 17.19 -33.92
N GLY A 162 -8.17 16.55 -33.00
CA GLY A 162 -9.35 15.70 -33.25
C GLY A 162 -9.29 14.89 -34.55
N GLY A 163 -8.60 13.76 -34.52
CA GLY A 163 -8.72 12.68 -35.50
C GLY A 163 -9.03 11.39 -34.75
#